data_AF-A0A1G9WY16-F1
#
_entry.id   AF-A0A1G9WY16-F1
#
_cell.length_a   1.000
_cell.length_b   1.000
_cell.length_c   1.000
_cell.angle_alpha   90.00
_cell.angle_beta   90.00
_cell.angle_gamma   90.00
#
_symmetry.space_group_name_H-M   'P 1'
#
loop_
_entity.id
_entity.type
_entity.pdbx_description
1 polymer ?
#
loop_
_entity_poly.entity_id
_entity_poly.type
_entity_poly.pdbx_seq_one_letter_code
_entity_poly.pdbx_strand_id
1 'polypeptide(L)' 'MKNLELKNLGVQEMNVAEMTKVEGGGLLNDILTGVVGSVVGTVNAVAADASVFLNKTLTNVLKFVWSL' A
#
# COMPACT_ATOMS: atom_id res chain seq x y z
N MET A 1 5.63 40.89 -17.68
CA MET A 1 6.74 39.92 -17.88
C MET A 1 6.79 39.60 -19.37
N LYS A 2 7.97 39.54 -19.98
CA LYS A 2 8.11 39.13 -21.40
C LYS A 2 7.98 37.60 -21.46
N ASN A 3 7.27 37.07 -22.44
CA ASN A 3 7.16 35.61 -22.62
C ASN A 3 8.54 35.01 -22.87
N LEU A 4 8.86 33.93 -22.15
CA LEU A 4 10.07 33.15 -22.36
C LEU A 4 9.83 32.19 -23.53
N GLU A 5 10.49 32.41 -24.66
CA GLU A 5 10.45 31.50 -25.80
C GLU A 5 11.42 30.32 -25.56
N LEU A 6 10.87 29.17 -25.19
CA LEU A 6 11.64 27.97 -24.82
C LEU A 6 12.28 27.25 -26.04
N LYS A 7 11.89 27.63 -27.27
CA LYS A 7 12.29 26.98 -28.52
C LYS A 7 13.81 26.96 -28.76
N ASN A 8 14.53 27.96 -28.24
CA ASN A 8 15.99 28.06 -28.39
C ASN A 8 16.78 27.49 -27.20
N LEU A 9 16.09 26.90 -26.21
CA LEU A 9 16.72 26.37 -25.00
C LEU A 9 16.91 24.85 -25.05
N GLY A 10 16.47 24.17 -26.12
CA GLY A 10 16.57 22.70 -26.24
C GLY A 10 15.79 21.95 -25.17
N VAL A 11 14.87 22.62 -24.48
CA VAL A 11 14.04 22.04 -23.42
C VAL A 11 12.75 21.50 -24.04
N GLN A 12 12.35 20.32 -23.60
CA GLN A 12 11.08 19.71 -23.95
C GLN A 12 10.05 20.03 -22.86
N GLU A 13 8.79 20.27 -23.25
CA GLU A 13 7.70 20.36 -22.29
C GLU A 13 7.53 19.00 -21.59
N MET A 14 7.68 19.02 -20.27
CA MET A 14 7.60 17.81 -19.43
C MET A 14 6.19 17.21 -19.49
N ASN A 15 6.10 15.90 -19.71
CA ASN A 15 4.80 15.24 -19.68
C ASN A 15 4.39 14.87 -18.25
N VAL A 16 3.12 14.50 -18.05
CA VAL A 16 2.55 14.17 -16.73
C VAL A 16 3.32 13.03 -16.04
N ALA A 17 3.75 12.00 -16.78
CA ALA A 17 4.48 10.87 -16.21
C ALA A 17 5.87 11.27 -15.70
N GLU A 18 6.53 12.20 -16.39
CA GLU A 18 7.82 12.76 -15.99
C GLU A 18 7.66 13.69 -14.78
N MET A 19 6.59 14.49 -14.73
CA MET A 19 6.25 15.32 -13.56
C MET A 19 6.07 14.47 -12.30
N THR A 20 5.35 13.34 -12.38
CA THR A 20 5.19 12.43 -11.23
C THR A 20 6.53 11.92 -10.70
N LYS A 21 7.54 11.70 -11.55
CA LYS A 21 8.86 11.25 -11.09
C LYS A 21 9.62 12.34 -10.34
N VAL A 22 9.48 13.60 -10.76
CA VAL A 22 10.09 14.76 -10.09
C VAL A 22 9.40 15.05 -8.75
N GLU A 23 8.09 14.86 -8.67
CA GLU A 23 7.27 15.08 -7.47
C GLU A 23 7.32 13.89 -6.47
N GLY A 24 8.17 12.89 -6.71
CA GLY A 24 8.44 11.79 -5.77
C GLY A 24 7.78 10.43 -6.12
N GLY A 25 6.99 10.37 -7.18
CA GLY A 25 6.41 9.15 -7.76
C GLY A 25 7.37 8.41 -8.69
N GLY A 26 8.56 8.07 -8.21
CA GLY A 26 9.54 7.27 -8.96
C GLY A 26 9.31 5.76 -8.82
N LEU A 27 9.93 4.97 -9.70
CA LEU A 27 9.88 3.50 -9.70
C LEU A 27 10.14 2.87 -8.32
N LEU A 28 11.07 3.43 -7.54
CA LEU A 28 11.38 2.94 -6.19
C LEU A 28 10.24 3.18 -5.20
N ASN A 29 9.53 4.30 -5.32
CA ASN A 29 8.37 4.59 -4.48
C ASN A 29 7.21 3.65 -4.80
N ASP A 30 7.01 3.32 -6.07
CA ASP A 30 5.98 2.36 -6.50
C ASP A 30 6.28 0.95 -5.99
N ILE A 31 7.54 0.51 -6.09
CA ILE A 31 7.99 -0.77 -5.54
C ILE A 31 7.80 -0.79 -4.02
N LEU A 32 8.24 0.25 -3.32
CA LEU A 32 8.11 0.33 -1.87
C LEU A 32 6.64 0.31 -1.44
N THR A 33 5.78 1.07 -2.11
CA THR A 33 4.34 1.10 -1.84
C THR A 33 3.70 -0.26 -2.10
N GLY A 34 4.07 -0.94 -3.19
CA GLY A 34 3.60 -2.28 -3.50
C GLY A 34 4.01 -3.32 -2.45
N VAL A 35 5.27 -3.28 -2.02
CA VAL A 35 5.79 -4.19 -0.98
C VAL A 35 5.10 -3.91 0.35
N VAL A 36 5.04 -2.65 0.80
CA VAL A 36 4.37 -2.27 2.05
C VAL A 36 2.90 -2.67 2.01
N GLY A 37 2.21 -2.41 0.90
CA GLY A 37 0.81 -2.82 0.71
C GLY A 37 0.62 -4.34 0.84
N SER A 38 1.51 -5.13 0.24
CA SER A 38 1.45 -6.60 0.33
C SER A 38 1.70 -7.12 1.75
N VAL A 39 2.65 -6.52 2.48
CA VAL A 39 2.96 -6.88 3.87
C VAL A 39 1.78 -6.53 4.77
N VAL A 40 1.23 -5.34 4.64
CA VAL A 40 0.05 -4.90 5.41
C VAL A 40 -1.14 -5.81 5.14
N GLY A 41 -1.40 -6.17 3.88
CA GLY A 41 -2.46 -7.11 3.51
C GLY A 41 -2.27 -8.48 4.17
N THR A 42 -1.05 -9.00 4.14
CA THR A 42 -0.71 -10.29 4.76
C THR A 42 -0.87 -10.27 6.28
N VAL A 43 -0.36 -9.22 6.94
CA VAL A 43 -0.49 -9.05 8.40
C VAL A 43 -1.97 -8.97 8.81
N ASN A 44 -2.78 -8.24 8.07
CA ASN A 44 -4.22 -8.14 8.33
C ASN A 44 -4.93 -9.49 8.17
N ALA A 45 -4.57 -10.28 7.16
CA ALA A 45 -5.13 -11.63 6.96
C ALA A 45 -4.78 -12.57 8.13
N VAL A 46 -3.51 -12.59 8.55
CA VAL A 46 -3.07 -13.40 9.70
C VAL A 46 -3.78 -12.98 10.98
N ALA A 47 -3.94 -11.68 11.22
CA ALA A 47 -4.67 -11.17 12.39
C ALA A 47 -6.14 -11.59 12.39
N ALA A 48 -6.80 -11.53 11.22
CA ALA A 48 -8.18 -11.98 11.06
C ALA A 48 -8.31 -13.48 11.36
N ASP A 49 -7.45 -14.32 10.78
CA ASP A 49 -7.47 -15.76 10.99
C ASP A 49 -7.21 -16.13 12.47
N ALA A 50 -6.26 -15.46 13.11
CA ALA A 50 -5.97 -15.67 14.53
C ALA A 50 -7.19 -15.33 15.41
N SER A 51 -7.90 -14.24 15.11
CA SER A 51 -9.12 -13.87 15.85
C SER A 51 -10.23 -14.91 15.70
N VAL A 52 -10.40 -15.46 14.49
CA VAL A 52 -11.39 -16.50 14.20
C VAL A 52 -11.03 -17.79 14.92
N PHE A 53 -9.76 -18.20 14.89
CA PHE A 53 -9.28 -19.37 15.59
C PHE A 53 -9.49 -19.25 17.10
N LEU A 54 -9.13 -18.10 17.70
CA LEU A 54 -9.32 -17.83 19.11
C LEU A 54 -10.81 -17.93 19.49
N ASN A 55 -11.68 -17.27 18.73
CA ASN A 55 -13.12 -17.30 18.99
C ASN A 55 -13.70 -18.73 18.93
N LYS A 56 -13.30 -19.52 17.93
CA LYS A 56 -13.70 -20.93 17.81
C LYS A 56 -13.21 -21.75 19.00
N THR A 57 -11.96 -21.55 19.39
CA THR A 57 -11.35 -22.26 20.53
C THR A 57 -12.11 -21.96 21.82
N LEU A 58 -12.31 -20.67 22.12
CA LEU A 58 -13.06 -20.24 23.31
C LEU A 58 -14.48 -20.79 23.31
N THR A 59 -15.18 -20.69 22.17
CA THR A 59 -16.55 -21.22 22.03
C THR A 59 -16.61 -22.73 22.31
N ASN A 60 -15.66 -23.50 21.76
CA ASN A 60 -15.64 -24.95 21.92
C ASN A 60 -15.30 -25.36 23.35
N VAL A 61 -14.31 -24.70 23.97
CA VAL A 61 -13.95 -24.93 25.37
C VAL A 61 -15.14 -24.61 26.27
N LEU A 62 -15.80 -23.47 26.04
CA LEU A 62 -16.97 -23.07 26.81
C LEU A 62 -18.09 -24.10 26.68
N LYS A 63 -18.43 -24.51 25.44
CA LYS A 63 -19.42 -25.58 25.21
C LYS A 63 -19.08 -26.88 25.92
N PHE A 64 -17.82 -27.28 25.92
CA PHE A 64 -17.37 -28.47 26.63
C PHE A 64 -17.59 -28.34 28.14
N VAL A 65 -17.17 -27.22 28.74
CA VAL A 65 -17.36 -26.96 30.19
C VAL A 65 -18.83 -26.97 30.58
N TRP A 66 -19.73 -26.37 29.78
CA TRP A 66 -21.17 -26.37 30.06
C TRP A 66 -21.86 -27.72 29.77
N SER A 67 -21.20 -28.64 29.06
CA SER A 67 -21.73 -29.97 28.77
C SER A 67 -21.33 -31.03 29.82
N LEU A 68 -20.40 -30.70 30.73
CA LEU A 68 -20.04 -31.49 31.90
C LEU A 68 -21.01 -31.25 33.05
#